data_AF-A0AAN7FC43-F1
#
_entry.id   AF-A0AAN7FC43-F1
#
_cell.length_a   1.000
_cell.length_b   1.000
_cell.length_c   1.000
_cell.angle_alpha   90.00
_cell.angle_beta   90.00
_cell.angle_gamma   90.00
#
_symmetry.space_group_name_H-M   'P 1'
#
loop_
_entity.id
_entity.type
_entity.pdbx_description
1 polymer ?
#
loop_
_entity_poly.entity_id
_entity_poly.type
_entity_poly.pdbx_seq_one_letter_code
_entity_poly.pdbx_strand_id
1 'polypeptide(L)' 'MGVYDTWAPGGGDVRKITNLTLSPSVIFGYLLKSLFGGEGWIVSVDDLEDIIGGHVWLGSICILGGI' A
#
# COMPACT_ATOMS: atom_id res chain seq x y z
N MET A 1 16.86 -6.16 4.00
CA MET A 1 16.05 -5.71 5.15
C MET A 1 14.59 -6.01 4.82
N GLY A 2 13.82 -6.58 5.75
CA GLY A 2 12.38 -6.84 5.61
C GLY A 2 11.57 -5.79 6.37
N VAL A 3 10.24 -5.86 6.27
CA VAL A 3 9.31 -5.03 7.03
C VAL A 3 8.54 -5.94 8.00
N TYR A 4 8.22 -5.41 9.17
CA TYR A 4 7.40 -6.14 10.15
C TYR A 4 5.95 -6.20 9.67
N ASP A 5 5.43 -7.42 9.53
CA ASP A 5 4.05 -7.69 9.15
C ASP A 5 3.29 -8.28 10.33
N THR A 6 2.29 -7.57 10.81
CA THR A 6 1.37 -8.05 11.85
C THR A 6 0.43 -9.16 11.37
N TRP A 7 0.23 -9.26 10.06
CA TRP A 7 -0.69 -10.20 9.42
C TRP A 7 -0.01 -11.49 8.95
N ALA A 8 1.27 -11.68 9.31
CA ALA A 8 2.01 -12.88 8.95
C ALA A 8 1.34 -14.16 9.52
N PRO A 9 1.33 -15.28 8.75
CA PRO A 9 0.75 -16.54 9.20
C PRO A 9 1.45 -17.06 10.46
N GLY A 10 0.70 -17.23 11.54
CA GLY A 10 1.25 -17.67 12.84
C GLY A 10 1.57 -16.54 13.83
N GLY A 11 1.23 -15.30 13.50
CA GLY A 11 1.51 -14.11 14.31
C GLY A 11 2.54 -13.22 13.63
N GLY A 12 2.67 -11.99 14.11
CA GLY A 12 3.49 -10.97 13.44
C GLY A 12 4.96 -11.37 13.30
N ASP A 13 5.52 -11.18 12.11
CA ASP A 13 6.90 -11.55 11.75
C ASP A 13 7.52 -10.54 10.78
N VAL A 14 8.85 -10.48 10.70
CA VAL A 14 9.57 -9.66 9.72
C VAL A 14 9.70 -10.43 8.41
N ARG A 15 8.92 -10.05 7.40
CA ARG A 15 9.00 -10.64 6.05
C ARG A 15 9.58 -9.67 5.03
N LYS A 16 10.18 -10.23 3.97
CA LYS A 16 10.49 -9.47 2.75
C LYS A 16 9.26 -9.52 1.84
N ILE A 17 8.83 -8.36 1.37
CA ILE A 17 7.72 -8.27 0.42
C ILE A 17 8.27 -8.46 -0.99
N THR A 18 7.88 -9.54 -1.65
CA THR A 18 8.37 -9.90 -3.00
C THR A 18 7.34 -9.67 -4.10
N ASN A 19 6.04 -9.66 -3.77
CA ASN A 19 4.95 -9.50 -4.72
C ASN A 19 4.24 -8.17 -4.49
N LEU A 20 4.72 -7.08 -5.09
CA LEU A 20 4.14 -5.75 -4.90
C LEU A 20 2.86 -5.56 -5.71
N THR A 21 1.86 -4.90 -5.11
CA THR A 21 0.69 -4.42 -5.85
C THR A 21 1.03 -3.17 -6.63
N LEU A 22 1.32 -3.34 -7.92
CA LEU A 22 1.59 -2.24 -8.85
C LEU A 22 0.34 -1.84 -9.66
N SER A 23 -0.79 -2.49 -9.43
CA SER A 23 -2.02 -2.18 -10.15
C SER A 23 -2.54 -0.78 -9.80
N PRO A 24 -2.62 0.16 -10.77
CA PRO A 24 -3.09 1.51 -10.48
C PRO A 24 -4.54 1.54 -10.02
N SER A 25 -5.38 0.61 -10.48
CA SER A 25 -6.78 0.53 -10.07
C SER A 25 -6.95 0.30 -8.56
N VAL A 26 -6.04 -0.45 -7.95
CA VAL A 26 -6.07 -0.76 -6.52
C VAL A 26 -5.54 0.44 -5.73
N ILE A 27 -4.34 0.93 -6.08
CA ILE A 27 -3.68 2.04 -5.38
C ILE A 27 -4.49 3.34 -5.47
N PHE A 28 -4.95 3.74 -6.66
CA PHE A 28 -5.82 4.91 -6.79
C PHE A 28 -7.25 4.62 -6.32
N GLY A 29 -7.66 3.36 -6.25
CA GLY A 29 -8.94 2.94 -5.66
C GLY A 29 -9.07 3.35 -4.20
N TYR A 30 -7.98 3.22 -3.41
CA TYR A 30 -7.96 3.71 -2.02
C TYR A 30 -8.20 5.22 -1.92
N LEU A 31 -7.73 6.02 -2.89
CA LEU A 31 -7.95 7.47 -2.92
C LEU A 31 -9.37 7.87 -3.28
N LEU A 32 -10.10 7.04 -4.02
CA LEU A 32 -11.48 7.29 -4.42
C LEU A 32 -12.51 6.68 -3.46
N LYS A 33 -12.04 5.94 -2.46
CA LYS A 33 -12.88 5.26 -1.47
C LYS A 33 -13.51 6.27 -0.50
N SER A 34 -14.69 5.94 0.03
CA SER A 34 -15.44 6.87 0.87
C SER A 34 -14.75 7.12 2.23
N LEU A 35 -14.87 8.36 2.73
CA LEU A 35 -14.36 8.80 4.04
C LEU A 35 -15.27 8.40 5.21
N PHE A 36 -16.48 7.90 4.93
CA PHE A 36 -17.45 7.54 5.97
C PHE A 36 -17.16 6.17 6.59
N GLY A 37 -17.69 5.95 7.79
CA GLY A 37 -17.45 4.74 8.57
C GLY A 37 -17.80 3.46 7.80
N GLY A 38 -16.84 2.54 7.72
CA GLY A 38 -16.96 1.26 7.01
C GLY A 38 -16.11 1.17 5.74
N GLU A 39 -15.86 2.30 5.07
CA GLU A 39 -15.06 2.35 3.84
C GLU A 39 -13.61 2.75 4.13
N GLY A 40 -13.40 3.74 5.00
CA GLY A 40 -12.11 4.03 5.59
C GLY A 40 -11.04 4.57 4.65
N TRP A 41 -11.38 5.25 3.54
CA TRP A 41 -10.46 5.92 2.60
C TRP A 41 -9.08 5.22 2.46
N ILE A 42 -7.99 5.97 2.63
CA ILE A 42 -6.61 5.45 2.66
C ILE A 42 -6.25 4.70 3.95
N VAL A 43 -7.02 4.90 5.03
CA VAL A 43 -6.80 4.23 6.33
C VAL A 43 -7.18 2.74 6.25
N SER A 44 -7.95 2.36 5.23
CA SER A 44 -8.42 1.00 5.01
C SER A 44 -7.42 0.06 4.33
N VAL A 45 -6.18 0.50 4.11
CA VAL A 45 -5.10 -0.36 3.59
C VAL A 45 -4.75 -1.40 4.66
N ASP A 46 -4.85 -2.68 4.29
CA ASP A 46 -4.72 -3.84 5.17
C ASP A 46 -3.45 -4.67 4.94
N ASP A 47 -2.83 -4.57 3.76
CA ASP A 47 -1.63 -5.35 3.40
C ASP A 47 -0.37 -4.49 3.18
N LEU A 48 0.79 -5.06 3.49
CA LEU A 48 2.09 -4.41 3.27
C LEU A 48 2.44 -4.28 1.78
N GLU A 49 1.95 -5.19 0.94
CA GLU A 49 2.09 -5.13 -0.51
C GLU A 49 1.60 -3.81 -1.09
N ASP A 50 0.45 -3.31 -0.60
CA ASP A 50 -0.22 -2.10 -1.10
C ASP A 50 0.43 -0.84 -0.53
N ILE A 51 0.91 -0.88 0.71
CA ILE A 51 1.68 0.22 1.32
C ILE A 51 2.96 0.49 0.51
N ILE A 52 3.73 -0.55 0.22
CA ILE A 52 4.98 -0.38 -0.54
C ILE A 52 4.66 -0.05 -2.00
N GLY A 53 3.63 -0.67 -2.59
CA GLY A 53 3.14 -0.34 -3.92
C GLY A 53 2.76 1.14 -4.07
N GLY A 54 2.06 1.70 -3.09
CA GLY A 54 1.71 3.13 -3.03
C GLY A 54 2.93 4.04 -2.99
N HIS A 55 3.99 3.68 -2.27
CA HIS A 55 5.23 4.46 -2.23
C HIS A 55 5.97 4.45 -3.57
N VAL A 56 5.95 3.33 -4.30
CA VAL A 56 6.53 3.25 -5.66
C VAL A 56 5.79 4.19 -6.62
N TRP A 57 4.46 4.22 -6.55
CA TRP A 57 3.65 5.15 -7.33
C TRP A 57 3.93 6.62 -6.96
N LEU A 58 3.96 6.93 -5.67
CA LEU A 58 4.26 8.28 -5.19
C LEU A 58 5.63 8.75 -5.66
N GLY A 59 6.67 7.92 -5.51
CA GLY A 59 8.03 8.24 -5.97
C GLY A 59 8.09 8.49 -7.48
N SER A 60 7.37 7.68 -8.27
CA SER A 60 7.28 7.85 -9.73
C SER A 60 6.62 9.17 -10.11
N ILE A 61 5.50 9.52 -9.46
CA ILE A 61 4.77 10.78 -9.70
C ILE A 61 5.61 11.99 -9.30
N CYS A 62 6.32 11.94 -8.17
CA CYS A 62 7.21 13.02 -7.74
C CYS A 62 8.37 13.26 -8.71
N ILE A 63 8.95 12.19 -9.29
CA ILE A 63 10.01 12.32 -10.29
C ILE A 63 9.45 12.90 -11.60
N LEU A 64 8.32 12.37 -12.08
CA LEU A 64 7.70 12.83 -13.33
C LEU A 64 7.16 14.27 -13.23
N GLY A 65 6.65 14.68 -12.07
CA GLY A 65 6.17 16.04 -11.84
C GLY A 65 7.28 17.06 -11.56
N GLY A 66 8.51 16.61 -11.30
CA GLY A 66 9.67 17.46 -11.05
C GLY A 66 10.58 17.71 -12.26
N ILE A 67 10.35 16.99 -13.36
CA ILE A 67 10.96 17.23 -14.69
C ILE A 67 10.19 18.32 -15.43
#